data_AF-A0A958C075-F1
#
_entry.id   AF-A0A958C075-F1
#
_cell.length_a   1.000
_cell.length_b   1.000
_cell.length_c   1.000
_cell.angle_alpha   90.00
_cell.angle_beta   90.00
_cell.angle_gamma   90.00
#
_symmetry.space_group_name_H-M   'P 1'
#
loop_
_entity.id
_entity.type
_entity.pdbx_description
1 polymer ?
#
loop_
_entity_poly.entity_id
_entity_poly.type
_entity_poly.pdbx_seq_one_letter_code
_entity_poly.pdbx_strand_id
1 'polypeptide(L)' 'DREIEVLRLVAKGATNAEIAATLFIAEGTVRNHLTNILGKLGVSDRTQAAVKAKELGLV' A
#
# COMPACT_ATOMS: atom_id res chain seq x y z
N ASP A 1 -8.20 4.58 -7.76
CA ASP A 1 -8.18 4.92 -6.32
C ASP A 1 -6.78 4.99 -5.76
N ARG A 2 -6.55 5.96 -4.87
CA ARG A 2 -5.24 6.24 -4.28
C ARG A 2 -4.64 5.03 -3.53
N GLU A 3 -5.50 4.20 -2.95
CA GLU A 3 -5.08 2.97 -2.26
C GLU A 3 -4.44 1.95 -3.21
N ILE A 4 -4.89 1.82 -4.46
CA ILE A 4 -4.29 0.90 -5.44
C ILE A 4 -2.90 1.39 -5.86
N GLU A 5 -2.71 2.71 -6.01
CA GLU A 5 -1.40 3.28 -6.31
C GLU A 5 -0.41 3.04 -5.16
N VAL A 6 -0.86 3.25 -3.91
CA VAL A 6 -0.08 2.91 -2.71
C VAL A 6 0.24 1.41 -2.69
N LEU A 7 -0.74 0.54 -2.91
CA LEU A 7 -0.58 -0.92 -2.90
C LEU A 7 0.43 -1.40 -3.95
N ARG A 8 0.43 -0.82 -5.15
CA ARG A 8 1.41 -1.12 -6.20
C ARG A 8 2.84 -0.78 -5.78
N LEU A 9 3.04 0.36 -5.13
CA LEU A 9 4.36 0.77 -4.66
C LEU A 9 4.81 -0.09 -3.47
N VAL A 10 3.88 -0.47 -2.58
CA VAL A 10 4.13 -1.43 -1.49
C VAL A 10 4.57 -2.78 -2.06
N ALA A 11 3.92 -3.28 -3.11
CA ALA A 11 4.29 -4.53 -3.76
C ALA A 11 5.68 -4.48 -4.44
N LYS A 12 6.16 -3.28 -4.78
CA LYS A 12 7.52 -3.03 -5.28
C LYS A 12 8.56 -2.87 -4.16
N GLY A 13 8.14 -2.94 -2.89
CA GLY A 13 9.03 -2.77 -1.73
C GLY A 13 9.28 -1.33 -1.31
N ALA A 14 8.57 -0.34 -1.86
CA ALA A 14 8.78 1.07 -1.54
C ALA A 14 8.39 1.40 -0.09
N THR A 15 9.22 2.17 0.61
CA THR A 15 8.96 2.71 1.95
C THR A 15 7.85 3.77 1.94
N ASN A 16 7.31 4.12 3.11
CA ASN A 16 6.28 5.16 3.18
C ASN A 16 6.78 6.53 2.71
N ALA A 17 8.05 6.85 2.96
CA ALA A 17 8.69 8.07 2.47
C ALA A 17 8.80 8.08 0.94
N GLU A 18 9.21 6.97 0.32
CA GLU A 18 9.27 6.87 -1.15
C GLU A 18 7.88 6.94 -1.78
N ILE A 19 6.88 6.32 -1.17
CA ILE A 19 5.48 6.39 -1.63
C ILE A 19 4.96 7.82 -1.52
N ALA A 20 5.22 8.48 -0.39
CA ALA A 20 4.83 9.87 -0.14
C ALA A 20 5.43 10.81 -1.19
N ALA A 21 6.73 10.65 -1.47
CA ALA A 21 7.43 11.42 -2.50
C ALA A 21 6.87 11.12 -3.91
N THR A 22 6.61 9.86 -4.23
CA THR A 22 6.12 9.44 -5.56
C THR A 22 4.70 9.95 -5.83
N LEU A 23 3.83 9.94 -4.82
CA LEU A 23 2.42 10.29 -4.95
C LEU A 23 2.12 11.74 -4.53
N PHE A 24 3.14 12.52 -4.15
CA PHE A 24 3.04 13.90 -3.68
C PHE A 24 2.05 14.07 -2.51
N ILE A 25 2.13 13.18 -1.52
CA ILE A 25 1.30 13.20 -0.31
C ILE A 25 2.15 13.07 0.96
N ALA A 26 1.59 13.39 2.11
CA ALA A 26 2.30 13.19 3.39
C ALA A 26 2.43 11.70 3.75
N GLU A 27 3.51 11.33 4.43
CA GLU A 27 3.70 9.96 4.96
C GLU A 27 2.57 9.52 5.90
N GLY A 28 1.96 10.46 6.63
CA GLY A 28 0.77 10.19 7.44
C GLY A 28 -0.42 9.74 6.59
N THR A 29 -0.60 10.33 5.41
CA THR A 29 -1.63 9.95 4.45
C THR A 29 -1.36 8.56 3.86
N VAL A 30 -0.09 8.24 3.57
CA VAL A 30 0.30 6.87 3.15
C VAL A 30 -0.04 5.84 4.23
N ARG A 31 0.25 6.14 5.51
CA ARG A 31 -0.10 5.28 6.63
C ARG A 31 -1.62 5.05 6.72
N ASN A 32 -2.42 6.09 6.55
CA ASN A 32 -3.88 5.96 6.54
C ASN A 32 -4.38 5.07 5.40
N HIS A 33 -3.83 5.23 4.19
CA HIS A 33 -4.15 4.34 3.07
C HIS A 33 -3.75 2.90 3.36
N LEU A 34 -2.55 2.68 3.93
CA LEU A 34 -2.12 1.34 4.34
C LEU A 34 -3.08 0.72 5.36
N THR A 35 -3.49 1.43 6.41
CA THR A 35 -4.47 0.92 7.39
C THR A 35 -5.76 0.46 6.71
N ASN A 36 -6.28 1.25 5.76
CA ASN A 36 -7.49 0.88 5.02
C ASN A 36 -7.27 -0.34 4.12
N ILE A 37 -6.14 -0.39 3.41
CA ILE A 37 -5.77 -1.52 2.55
C ILE A 37 -5.66 -2.80 3.36
N LEU A 38 -4.98 -2.77 4.50
CA LEU A 38 -4.82 -3.90 5.42
C LEU A 38 -6.20 -4.42 5.87
N GLY A 39 -7.09 -3.52 6.29
CA GLY A 39 -8.47 -3.87 6.65
C GLY A 39 -9.25 -4.48 5.49
N LYS A 40 -9.14 -3.92 4.28
CA LYS A 40 -9.83 -4.41 3.07
C LYS A 40 -9.32 -5.77 2.61
N LEU A 41 -8.02 -6.03 2.74
CA LEU A 41 -7.39 -7.29 2.36
C LEU A 41 -7.45 -8.35 3.47
N GLY A 42 -7.84 -7.97 4.70
CA GLY A 42 -7.91 -8.87 5.85
C GLY A 42 -6.53 -9.35 6.31
N VAL A 43 -5.51 -8.51 6.22
CA VAL A 43 -4.11 -8.83 6.54
C VAL A 43 -3.54 -7.86 7.56
N SER A 44 -2.52 -8.30 8.31
CA SER A 44 -2.03 -7.54 9.47
C SER A 44 -0.78 -6.70 9.18
N ASP A 45 -0.10 -6.94 8.06
CA ASP A 45 1.11 -6.20 7.70
C ASP A 45 1.23 -5.97 6.19
N ARG A 46 2.07 -5.01 5.83
CA ARG A 46 2.29 -4.58 4.45
C ARG A 46 2.90 -5.66 3.55
N THR A 47 3.65 -6.60 4.11
CA THR A 47 4.25 -7.71 3.36
C THR A 47 3.16 -8.69 2.97
N GLN A 48 2.27 -9.04 3.92
CA GLN A 48 1.07 -9.82 3.62
C GLN A 48 0.18 -9.10 2.60
N ALA A 49 0.03 -7.78 2.69
CA ALA A 49 -0.72 -7.00 1.70
C ALA A 49 -0.12 -7.11 0.29
N ALA A 50 1.20 -7.02 0.16
CA ALA A 50 1.89 -7.19 -1.12
C ALA A 50 1.67 -8.59 -1.73
N VAL A 51 1.80 -9.64 -0.93
CA VAL A 51 1.55 -11.02 -1.35
C VAL A 51 0.09 -11.20 -1.77
N LYS A 52 -0.85 -10.77 -0.93
CA LYS A 52 -2.28 -10.90 -1.18
C LYS A 52 -2.73 -10.13 -2.43
N ALA A 53 -2.18 -8.94 -2.64
CA ALA A 53 -2.48 -8.15 -3.82
C ALA A 53 -2.04 -8.86 -5.12
N LYS A 54 -0.89 -9.54 -5.10
CA LYS A 54 -0.40 -10.34 -6.22
C LYS A 54 -1.26 -11.58 -6.47
N GLU A 55 -1.68 -12.29 -5.42
CA GLU A 55 -2.62 -13.42 -5.52
C GLU A 55 -3.97 -13.03 -6.14
N LEU A 56 -4.44 -11.82 -5.81
CA LEU A 56 -5.71 -11.28 -6.30
C LEU A 56 -5.60 -10.59 -7.67
N GLY A 57 -4.40 -10.49 -8.25
CA GLY A 57 -4.17 -9.80 -9.54
C GLY A 57 -4.40 -8.28 -9.50
N LEU A 58 -4.29 -7.68 -8.30
CA LEU A 58 -4.46 -6.22 -8.11
C LEU A 58 -3.18 -5.44 -8.49
N VAL A 59 -2.03 -6.11 -8.47
CA VAL A 59 -0.68 -5.57 -8.73
C VAL A 59 0.20 -6.54 -9.50
#